data_AF-T1PHZ1-F1
#
_entry.id   AF-T1PHZ1-F1
#
_cell.length_a   1.000
_cell.length_b   1.000
_cell.length_c   1.000
_cell.angle_alpha   90.00
_cell.angle_beta   90.00
_cell.angle_gamma   90.00
#
_symmetry.space_group_name_H-M   'P 1'
#
loop_
_entity.id
_entity.type
_entity.pdbx_description
1 polymer ?
#
loop_
_entity_poly.entity_id
_entity_poly.type
_entity_poly.pdbx_seq_one_letter_code
_entity_poly.pdbx_strand_id
1 'polypeptide(L)'
;MAPNPQQQQQQQQPQQQLQQQSPVQQQQQQPPQNPVVSNDGYTLNHDMANTSANYTNSSGAGAGSDNFKTGDFIVLRTDLVNDWPTIWQVDSKCILQKYEAFYQNGKTFYRNMSKYASWNLDTKKLYLKAPVRIQVQSHTETIVEFLRSELIADDTEQFIEKIMEDYLSYRDHFEIYIQTMISQVLDPSFFSEITREKDEYFLGSVRALDTILDNCKRKLLSITPWTRSVITSIETWPKCHVFSEWGQNNLTQKNCAGCHQPGISVRFLLFGQPYNSNTMQTIPTDARMTYEKDILLCRICAARADIFHKIAHEKYNLYVNCSRRVSELQAENPNKSSTEILNDLLAEHNWIDELFRNMRNSWAEVESLERQKRFREVSQ
;
A
#
# COMPACT_ATOMS: atom_id res chain seq x y z
N MET A 1 -59.28 -53.96 32.03
CA MET A 1 -59.76 -54.58 30.78
C MET A 1 -61.03 -53.87 30.38
N ALA A 2 -61.14 -53.38 29.14
CA ALA A 2 -62.29 -52.63 28.65
C ALA A 2 -62.59 -52.98 27.18
N PRO A 3 -63.85 -52.94 26.72
CA PRO A 3 -64.25 -53.40 25.39
C PRO A 3 -64.18 -52.31 24.32
N ASN A 4 -64.08 -52.74 23.06
CA ASN A 4 -64.43 -51.95 21.88
C ASN A 4 -65.96 -52.01 21.69
N PRO A 5 -66.63 -50.92 21.27
CA PRO A 5 -67.17 -50.97 19.90
C PRO A 5 -67.19 -49.63 19.15
N GLN A 6 -67.52 -49.73 17.86
CA GLN A 6 -67.82 -48.61 16.94
C GLN A 6 -69.15 -47.92 17.30
N GLN A 7 -69.28 -46.62 17.03
CA GLN A 7 -70.10 -46.09 15.92
C GLN A 7 -70.08 -44.55 15.84
N GLN A 8 -70.49 -44.01 14.69
CA GLN A 8 -70.61 -42.57 14.43
C GLN A 8 -72.00 -42.04 14.77
N GLN A 9 -72.09 -40.80 15.25
CA GLN A 9 -73.27 -39.94 15.04
C GLN A 9 -72.82 -38.53 14.63
N GLN A 10 -73.75 -37.76 14.07
CA GLN A 10 -73.49 -36.58 13.24
C GLN A 10 -74.54 -35.49 13.53
N GLN A 11 -74.31 -34.28 13.00
CA GLN A 11 -75.14 -33.06 13.15
C GLN A 11 -74.92 -32.32 14.50
N GLN A 12 -75.06 -31.00 14.61
CA GLN A 12 -75.64 -30.02 13.66
C GLN A 12 -74.91 -28.64 13.72
N GLN A 13 -75.15 -27.78 12.72
CA GLN A 13 -74.63 -26.40 12.56
C GLN A 13 -75.66 -25.36 13.12
N PRO A 14 -75.37 -24.05 13.34
CA PRO A 14 -74.79 -23.14 12.32
C PRO A 14 -73.91 -21.93 12.75
N GLN A 15 -73.09 -21.47 11.79
CA GLN A 15 -72.94 -20.09 11.27
C GLN A 15 -73.36 -18.92 12.20
N GLN A 16 -72.49 -17.96 12.57
CA GLN A 16 -71.98 -16.79 11.81
C GLN A 16 -71.05 -15.98 12.78
N GLN A 17 -70.23 -14.94 12.50
CA GLN A 17 -69.70 -14.15 11.35
C GLN A 17 -68.44 -13.38 11.90
N LEU A 18 -67.64 -12.49 11.28
CA LEU A 18 -67.51 -11.87 9.93
C LEU A 18 -66.03 -11.42 9.75
N GLN A 19 -65.41 -11.54 8.57
CA GLN A 19 -64.23 -10.75 8.16
C GLN A 19 -64.17 -10.65 6.62
N GLN A 20 -63.61 -9.58 6.06
CA GLN A 20 -63.77 -9.22 4.64
C GLN A 20 -62.61 -9.60 3.70
N GLN A 21 -63.00 -9.78 2.44
CA GLN A 21 -62.27 -9.99 1.19
C GLN A 21 -61.04 -9.07 1.00
N SER A 22 -59.85 -9.57 0.58
CA SER A 22 -59.40 -9.90 -0.81
C SER A 22 -58.69 -8.72 -1.51
N PRO A 23 -57.90 -8.90 -2.60
CA PRO A 23 -57.74 -10.10 -3.43
C PRO A 23 -56.30 -10.64 -3.63
N VAL A 24 -56.23 -11.79 -4.29
CA VAL A 24 -55.02 -12.45 -4.79
C VAL A 24 -54.82 -12.11 -6.27
N GLN A 25 -53.56 -11.97 -6.72
CA GLN A 25 -53.19 -12.28 -8.10
C GLN A 25 -52.08 -13.34 -8.12
N GLN A 26 -52.07 -14.15 -9.17
CA GLN A 26 -51.24 -15.35 -9.31
C GLN A 26 -49.96 -15.04 -10.07
N GLN A 27 -48.88 -15.77 -9.78
CA GLN A 27 -47.88 -16.09 -10.80
C GLN A 27 -47.25 -17.47 -10.56
N GLN A 28 -46.66 -18.02 -11.62
CA GLN A 28 -46.35 -19.44 -11.74
C GLN A 28 -44.98 -19.79 -11.14
N GLN A 29 -44.83 -21.04 -10.71
CA GLN A 29 -43.56 -21.57 -10.19
C GLN A 29 -42.62 -21.93 -11.36
N GLN A 30 -41.38 -21.45 -11.26
CA GLN A 30 -40.23 -21.98 -11.99
C GLN A 30 -39.09 -22.26 -10.99
N PRO A 31 -38.17 -23.19 -11.28
CA PRO A 31 -37.13 -23.60 -10.33
C PRO A 31 -36.11 -22.48 -10.07
N PRO A 32 -35.43 -22.47 -8.90
CA PRO A 32 -34.47 -21.43 -8.56
C PRO A 32 -33.29 -21.39 -9.54
N GLN A 33 -33.07 -20.23 -10.16
CA GLN A 33 -31.86 -19.95 -10.93
C GLN A 33 -30.76 -19.49 -9.96
N ASN A 34 -29.53 -20.00 -10.15
CA ASN A 34 -28.36 -19.41 -9.50
C ASN A 34 -28.14 -17.99 -10.04
N PRO A 35 -27.85 -16.99 -9.19
CA PRO A 35 -27.47 -15.67 -9.68
C PRO A 35 -26.12 -15.76 -10.41
N VAL A 36 -26.11 -15.39 -11.68
CA VAL A 36 -24.87 -15.14 -12.43
C VAL A 36 -24.25 -13.88 -11.87
N VAL A 37 -23.13 -14.01 -11.17
CA VAL A 37 -22.37 -12.87 -10.65
C VAL A 37 -21.45 -12.35 -11.76
N SER A 38 -21.78 -11.18 -12.32
CA SER A 38 -20.87 -10.46 -13.22
C SER A 38 -19.56 -10.16 -12.51
N ASN A 39 -18.43 -10.51 -13.14
CA ASN A 39 -17.11 -10.49 -12.52
C ASN A 39 -16.38 -9.17 -12.81
N ASP A 40 -16.96 -8.07 -12.32
CA ASP A 40 -16.49 -6.70 -12.58
C ASP A 40 -15.84 -6.05 -11.35
N GLY A 41 -14.79 -5.27 -11.61
CA GLY A 41 -14.39 -4.13 -10.77
C GLY A 41 -13.53 -4.42 -9.53
N TYR A 42 -12.49 -3.58 -9.35
CA TYR A 42 -11.90 -3.31 -8.04
C TYR A 42 -12.76 -2.24 -7.35
N THR A 43 -13.68 -2.62 -6.48
CA THR A 43 -14.53 -1.68 -5.74
C THR A 43 -13.82 -1.10 -4.51
N LEU A 44 -13.21 0.07 -4.68
CA LEU A 44 -12.74 0.92 -3.58
C LEU A 44 -13.94 1.54 -2.84
N ASN A 45 -14.43 0.85 -1.80
CA ASN A 45 -15.41 1.43 -0.87
C ASN A 45 -14.76 2.48 0.05
N HIS A 46 -14.63 3.70 -0.47
CA HIS A 46 -14.16 4.87 0.29
C HIS A 46 -15.34 5.56 1.00
N ASP A 47 -15.75 5.03 2.16
CA ASP A 47 -16.88 5.55 2.95
C ASP A 47 -16.49 5.92 4.40
N MET A 48 -15.43 6.72 4.55
CA MET A 48 -15.21 7.62 5.69
C MET A 48 -14.23 8.74 5.25
N ALA A 49 -14.52 10.04 5.45
CA ALA A 49 -15.80 10.65 5.81
C ALA A 49 -15.89 12.07 5.22
N ASN A 50 -16.97 12.37 4.49
CA ASN A 50 -17.18 13.70 3.91
C ASN A 50 -17.96 14.62 4.87
N THR A 51 -17.25 15.26 5.80
CA THR A 51 -17.80 16.35 6.61
C THR A 51 -17.54 17.68 5.92
N SER A 52 -18.57 18.24 5.29
CA SER A 52 -18.52 19.49 4.53
C SER A 52 -18.36 20.74 5.42
N ALA A 53 -17.13 21.01 5.84
CA ALA A 53 -16.74 22.31 6.39
C ALA A 53 -16.49 23.31 5.25
N ASN A 54 -17.06 24.52 5.36
CA ASN A 54 -16.83 25.58 4.39
C ASN A 54 -15.36 26.02 4.39
N TYR A 55 -14.67 25.84 3.27
CA TYR A 55 -13.35 26.42 3.03
C TYR A 55 -13.44 27.92 2.77
N THR A 56 -13.77 28.69 3.82
CA THR A 56 -13.24 30.06 3.93
C THR A 56 -11.72 29.97 3.86
N ASN A 57 -11.09 30.76 3.00
CA ASN A 57 -9.66 30.69 2.72
C ASN A 57 -8.83 31.25 3.90
N SER A 58 -8.74 30.46 4.98
CA SER A 58 -8.12 30.85 6.24
C SER A 58 -6.61 30.69 6.16
N SER A 59 -5.94 31.80 5.88
CA SER A 59 -4.49 31.96 6.00
C SER A 59 -4.04 31.91 7.47
N GLY A 60 -4.05 30.72 8.08
CA GLY A 60 -3.24 30.42 9.27
C GLY A 60 -1.76 30.39 8.86
N ALA A 61 -0.90 31.36 9.14
CA ALA A 61 -0.72 32.18 10.35
C ALA A 61 -0.44 31.32 11.59
N GLY A 62 0.84 31.24 11.99
CA GLY A 62 1.22 30.87 13.36
C GLY A 62 1.98 29.57 13.59
N ALA A 63 2.64 28.96 12.59
CA ALA A 63 3.50 27.78 12.80
C ALA A 63 4.99 28.08 12.55
N GLY A 64 5.76 28.29 13.63
CA GLY A 64 7.23 28.22 13.57
C GLY A 64 7.97 29.40 12.92
N SER A 65 7.51 30.65 13.08
CA SER A 65 8.33 31.84 12.77
C SER A 65 9.41 32.08 13.83
N ASP A 66 10.18 31.04 14.15
CA ASP A 66 11.14 31.07 15.24
C ASP A 66 12.28 32.06 14.96
N ASN A 67 12.55 32.91 15.96
CA ASN A 67 13.74 33.73 15.94
C ASN A 67 14.95 32.89 16.36
N PHE A 68 15.50 32.14 15.38
CA PHE A 68 16.75 31.39 15.54
C PHE A 68 17.81 32.30 16.18
N LYS A 69 18.44 31.81 17.24
CA LYS A 69 19.40 32.52 18.07
C LYS A 69 20.82 32.07 17.72
N THR A 70 21.83 32.88 18.06
CA THR A 70 23.22 32.43 18.00
C THR A 70 23.39 31.12 18.79
N GLY A 71 24.01 30.12 18.16
CA GLY A 71 24.16 28.77 18.69
C GLY A 71 23.06 27.78 18.26
N ASP A 72 21.92 28.23 17.75
CA ASP A 72 20.90 27.32 17.20
C ASP A 72 21.44 26.60 15.96
N PHE A 73 21.06 25.33 15.84
CA PHE A 73 21.28 24.52 14.65
C PHE A 73 20.05 24.56 13.76
N ILE A 74 20.25 24.65 12.45
CA ILE A 74 19.20 24.74 11.43
C ILE A 74 19.51 23.88 10.21
N VAL A 75 18.48 23.50 9.47
CA VAL A 75 18.54 22.66 8.26
C VAL A 75 17.61 23.24 7.20
N LEU A 76 18.00 23.19 5.91
CA LEU A 76 17.10 23.59 4.82
C LEU A 76 15.95 22.59 4.72
N ARG A 77 14.71 23.06 4.59
CA ARG A 77 13.53 22.20 4.42
C ARG A 77 13.65 21.30 3.18
N THR A 78 14.24 21.81 2.10
CA THR A 78 14.52 21.05 0.87
C THR A 78 15.53 19.93 1.07
N ASP A 79 16.49 20.09 1.98
CA ASP A 79 17.55 19.10 2.19
C ASP A 79 17.05 17.88 2.97
N LEU A 80 15.93 18.02 3.71
CA LEU A 80 15.37 16.98 4.57
C LEU A 80 15.06 15.67 3.84
N VAL A 81 14.76 15.69 2.54
CA VAL A 81 14.55 14.48 1.70
C VAL A 81 15.80 13.58 1.58
N ASN A 82 16.93 14.00 2.15
CA ASN A 82 18.13 13.21 2.32
C ASN A 82 18.23 12.73 3.76
N ASP A 83 18.74 11.51 3.97
CA ASP A 83 18.81 10.93 5.32
C ASP A 83 19.73 11.73 6.25
N TRP A 84 20.85 12.20 5.69
CA TRP A 84 21.87 13.00 6.37
C TRP A 84 21.98 14.38 5.68
N PRO A 85 21.02 15.29 5.91
CA PRO A 85 21.02 16.63 5.31
C PRO A 85 22.20 17.45 5.81
N THR A 86 22.59 18.52 5.11
CA THR A 86 23.54 19.49 5.69
C THR A 86 22.84 20.26 6.81
N ILE A 87 23.42 20.26 8.01
CA ILE A 87 22.99 21.15 9.09
C ILE A 87 23.98 22.31 9.24
N TRP A 88 23.48 23.41 9.79
CA TRP A 88 24.19 24.68 9.91
C TRP A 88 24.02 25.23 11.32
N GLN A 89 25.04 25.89 11.86
CA GLN A 89 24.94 26.60 13.14
C GLN A 89 24.91 28.12 12.91
N VAL A 90 24.00 28.81 13.58
CA VAL A 90 23.84 30.27 13.51
C VAL A 90 24.92 30.96 14.35
N ASP A 91 25.81 31.73 13.73
CA ASP A 91 26.78 32.58 14.43
C ASP A 91 26.19 33.99 14.73
N SER A 92 26.79 34.63 15.73
CA SER A 92 26.64 36.03 16.15
C SER A 92 26.68 37.09 15.04
N LYS A 93 27.22 36.75 13.86
CA LYS A 93 27.43 37.66 12.72
C LYS A 93 26.46 37.46 11.55
N CYS A 94 25.33 36.76 11.77
CA CYS A 94 24.39 36.37 10.71
C CYS A 94 25.02 35.50 9.60
N ILE A 95 26.08 34.78 9.94
CA ILE A 95 26.68 33.73 9.10
C ILE A 95 26.30 32.35 9.64
N LEU A 96 26.25 31.38 8.75
CA LEU A 96 25.97 29.99 9.04
C LEU A 96 27.26 29.18 8.92
N GLN A 97 27.72 28.56 10.01
CA GLN A 97 28.81 27.59 9.95
C GLN A 97 28.27 26.25 9.46
N LYS A 98 28.86 25.68 8.41
CA LYS A 98 28.47 24.37 7.91
C LYS A 98 28.92 23.27 8.86
N TYR A 99 28.06 22.28 9.09
CA TYR A 99 28.44 21.00 9.66
C TYR A 99 28.25 19.90 8.60
N GLU A 100 29.26 19.05 8.43
CA GLU A 100 29.22 17.93 7.47
C GLU A 100 29.10 16.59 8.22
N ALA A 101 28.27 15.70 7.68
CA ALA A 101 27.99 14.39 8.26
C ALA A 101 29.18 13.43 8.09
N PHE A 102 29.44 12.61 9.11
CA PHE A 102 30.44 11.55 9.08
C PHE A 102 29.98 10.36 9.95
N TYR A 103 30.47 9.17 9.62
CA TYR A 103 30.07 7.92 10.29
C TYR A 103 31.17 7.44 11.25
N GLN A 104 30.80 7.13 12.49
CA GLN A 104 31.72 6.66 13.53
C GLN A 104 30.99 5.71 14.49
N ASN A 105 31.65 4.60 14.87
CA ASN A 105 31.16 3.67 15.89
C ASN A 105 29.70 3.18 15.70
N GLY A 106 29.27 2.98 14.46
CA GLY A 106 27.90 2.53 14.13
C GLY A 106 26.86 3.62 13.95
N LYS A 107 27.22 4.91 14.12
CA LYS A 107 26.28 6.03 14.13
C LYS A 107 26.80 7.22 13.31
N THR A 108 25.88 8.03 12.79
CA THR A 108 26.20 9.26 12.06
C THR A 108 26.26 10.44 13.02
N PHE A 109 27.33 11.22 12.92
CA PHE A 109 27.55 12.48 13.63
C PHE A 109 27.86 13.59 12.63
N TYR A 110 27.92 14.82 13.12
CA TYR A 110 28.13 16.04 12.34
C TYR A 110 29.26 16.86 12.97
N ARG A 111 30.28 17.23 12.21
CA ARG A 111 31.40 18.06 12.69
C ARG A 111 31.41 19.43 12.04
N ASN A 112 31.83 20.44 12.80
CA ASN A 112 31.99 21.80 12.30
C ASN A 112 33.03 21.86 11.16
N MET A 113 32.74 22.65 10.13
CA MET A 113 33.64 22.88 9.01
C MET A 113 34.10 24.34 8.96
N SER A 114 35.23 24.59 8.31
CA SER A 114 35.72 25.93 7.93
C SER A 114 34.99 26.51 6.71
N LYS A 115 33.75 26.06 6.45
CA LYS A 115 32.89 26.52 5.36
C LYS A 115 31.74 27.33 5.97
N TYR A 116 31.52 28.53 5.46
CA TYR A 116 30.49 29.45 5.97
C TYR A 116 29.58 29.92 4.82
N ALA A 117 28.30 30.16 5.13
CA ALA A 117 27.34 30.80 4.23
C ALA A 117 26.79 32.09 4.85
N SER A 118 26.61 33.12 4.04
CA SER A 118 25.87 34.33 4.45
C SER A 118 24.37 34.03 4.47
N TRP A 119 23.65 34.55 5.46
CA TRP A 119 22.23 34.30 5.63
C TRP A 119 21.44 35.61 5.78
N ASN A 120 20.28 35.69 5.12
CA ASN A 120 19.42 36.87 5.09
C ASN A 120 18.00 36.55 5.59
N LEU A 121 17.23 37.59 5.92
CA LEU A 121 15.87 37.42 6.43
C LEU A 121 14.94 36.72 5.43
N ASP A 122 15.12 36.94 4.13
CA ASP A 122 14.26 36.36 3.09
C ASP A 122 14.39 34.84 2.98
N THR A 123 15.60 34.30 3.22
CA THR A 123 15.86 32.86 3.24
C THR A 123 15.58 32.20 4.59
N LYS A 124 15.40 32.96 5.69
CA LYS A 124 15.05 32.43 7.03
C LYS A 124 13.89 31.41 7.01
N LYS A 125 12.84 31.70 6.24
CA LYS A 125 11.65 30.85 6.07
C LYS A 125 11.90 29.50 5.37
N LEU A 126 13.06 29.32 4.73
CA LEU A 126 13.45 28.07 4.04
C LEU A 126 14.11 27.07 5.01
N TYR A 127 14.53 27.53 6.19
CA TYR A 127 15.17 26.71 7.20
C TYR A 127 14.19 26.28 8.29
N LEU A 128 14.51 25.16 8.91
CA LEU A 128 13.87 24.64 10.12
C LEU A 128 14.94 24.51 11.21
N LYS A 129 14.55 24.66 12.48
CA LYS A 129 15.43 24.38 13.60
C LYS A 129 15.72 22.87 13.66
N ALA A 130 17.00 22.50 13.69
CA ALA A 130 17.47 21.13 13.75
C ALA A 130 17.76 20.77 15.23
N PRO A 131 17.03 19.83 15.84
CA PRO A 131 17.35 19.34 17.19
C PRO A 131 18.69 18.60 17.16
N VAL A 132 19.60 18.92 18.08
CA VAL A 132 20.92 18.26 18.16
C VAL A 132 21.34 17.98 19.60
N ARG A 133 22.06 16.87 19.78
CA ARG A 133 22.83 16.56 20.99
C ARG A 133 24.31 16.87 20.74
N ILE A 134 24.91 17.75 21.53
CA ILE A 134 26.36 18.00 21.50
C ILE A 134 27.07 16.78 22.11
N GLN A 135 28.05 16.24 21.39
CA GLN A 135 28.82 15.06 21.78
C GLN A 135 30.27 15.44 22.15
N VAL A 136 30.87 16.37 21.40
CA VAL A 136 32.17 16.97 21.71
C VAL A 136 32.07 18.48 21.49
N GLN A 137 32.63 19.28 22.40
CA GLN A 137 32.81 20.71 22.20
C GLN A 137 34.19 21.13 22.70
N SER A 138 35.00 21.69 21.81
CA SER A 138 36.34 22.19 22.05
C SER A 138 36.56 23.49 21.26
N HIS A 139 37.74 24.11 21.40
CA HIS A 139 38.04 25.36 20.69
C HIS A 139 38.24 25.18 19.17
N THR A 140 38.55 23.96 18.71
CA THR A 140 38.81 23.65 17.29
C THR A 140 37.72 22.78 16.66
N GLU A 141 37.17 21.84 17.43
CA GLU A 141 36.19 20.86 16.99
C GLU A 141 34.93 20.86 17.87
N THR A 142 33.77 20.89 17.22
CA THR A 142 32.46 20.61 17.81
C THR A 142 31.80 19.49 16.99
N ILE A 143 31.44 18.41 17.68
CA ILE A 143 30.73 17.26 17.11
C ILE A 143 29.34 17.21 17.73
N VAL A 144 28.32 17.13 16.89
CA VAL A 144 26.92 17.01 17.28
C VAL A 144 26.26 15.80 16.61
N GLU A 145 25.15 15.37 17.18
CA GLU A 145 24.27 14.32 16.68
C GLU A 145 22.93 14.97 16.30
N PHE A 146 22.45 14.75 15.06
CA PHE A 146 21.17 15.29 14.61
C PHE A 146 20.02 14.38 15.06
N LEU A 147 19.18 14.88 15.97
CA LEU A 147 18.07 14.14 16.59
C LEU A 147 16.83 14.25 15.69
N ARG A 148 16.88 13.61 14.52
CA ARG A 148 15.85 13.74 13.48
C ARG A 148 14.43 13.40 13.95
N SER A 149 14.29 12.48 14.90
CA SER A 149 13.00 12.07 15.49
C SER A 149 12.33 13.16 16.35
N GLU A 150 13.08 14.16 16.81
CA GLU A 150 12.57 15.32 17.55
C GLU A 150 12.17 16.47 16.61
N LEU A 151 12.36 16.32 15.29
CA LEU A 151 12.00 17.33 14.31
C LEU A 151 10.47 17.41 14.16
N ILE A 152 9.90 18.59 14.40
CA ILE A 152 8.44 18.84 14.33
C ILE A 152 7.91 18.83 12.89
N ALA A 153 8.79 19.00 11.89
CA ALA A 153 8.42 19.01 10.48
C ALA A 153 8.40 17.60 9.90
N ASP A 154 7.27 17.21 9.31
CA ASP A 154 7.18 16.03 8.45
C ASP A 154 7.79 16.33 7.06
N ASP A 155 8.61 15.41 6.56
CA ASP A 155 9.18 15.41 5.20
C ASP A 155 8.79 14.16 4.39
N THR A 156 7.82 13.37 4.88
CA THR A 156 7.38 12.11 4.29
C THR A 156 6.90 12.26 2.85
N GLU A 157 6.12 13.31 2.56
CA GLU A 157 5.58 13.58 1.23
C GLU A 157 6.69 13.90 0.22
N GLN A 158 7.58 14.85 0.52
CA GLN A 158 8.67 15.24 -0.38
C GLN A 158 9.72 14.13 -0.52
N PHE A 159 9.86 13.25 0.48
CA PHE A 159 10.66 12.03 0.36
C PHE A 159 10.01 11.02 -0.60
N ILE A 160 8.70 10.80 -0.52
CA ILE A 160 7.96 9.93 -1.45
C ILE A 160 8.05 10.48 -2.89
N GLU A 161 7.83 11.78 -3.09
CA GLU A 161 7.98 12.44 -4.40
C GLU A 161 9.36 12.19 -5.00
N LYS A 162 10.43 12.43 -4.23
CA LYS A 162 11.81 12.19 -4.66
C LYS A 162 12.04 10.73 -5.07
N ILE A 163 11.59 9.76 -4.26
CA ILE A 163 11.79 8.35 -4.57
C ILE A 163 10.95 7.92 -5.79
N MET A 164 9.76 8.48 -5.98
CA MET A 164 8.98 8.27 -7.21
C MET A 164 9.69 8.82 -8.46
N GLU A 165 10.39 9.95 -8.34
CA GLU A 165 11.21 10.53 -9.41
C GLU A 165 12.45 9.65 -9.70
N ASP A 166 13.19 9.23 -8.66
CA ASP A 166 14.35 8.31 -8.80
C ASP A 166 13.95 7.03 -9.57
N TYR A 167 12.73 6.50 -9.34
CA TYR A 167 12.20 5.34 -10.05
C TYR A 167 11.70 5.58 -11.48
N LEU A 168 11.63 6.81 -12.00
CA LEU A 168 11.32 7.05 -13.43
C LEU A 168 12.34 6.39 -14.36
N SER A 169 13.57 6.17 -13.88
CA SER A 169 14.65 5.45 -14.56
C SER A 169 14.28 4.02 -15.02
N TYR A 170 13.19 3.44 -14.49
CA TYR A 170 12.69 2.11 -14.86
C TYR A 170 11.53 2.15 -15.89
N ARG A 171 11.25 3.30 -16.52
CA ARG A 171 10.16 3.49 -17.50
C ARG A 171 10.19 2.44 -18.62
N ASP A 172 11.30 2.35 -19.36
CA ASP A 172 11.43 1.49 -20.53
C ASP A 172 11.25 0.00 -20.15
N HIS A 173 11.81 -0.39 -18.99
CA HIS A 173 11.61 -1.73 -18.43
C HIS A 173 10.15 -2.00 -18.08
N PHE A 174 9.40 -1.00 -17.61
CA PHE A 174 7.97 -1.14 -17.32
C PHE A 174 7.12 -1.29 -18.58
N GLU A 175 7.38 -0.54 -19.64
CA GLU A 175 6.65 -0.70 -20.90
C GLU A 175 6.86 -2.09 -21.51
N ILE A 176 8.11 -2.59 -21.49
CA ILE A 176 8.43 -3.95 -21.92
C ILE A 176 7.79 -5.00 -20.97
N TYR A 177 7.66 -4.71 -19.67
CA TYR A 177 6.96 -5.58 -18.72
C TYR A 177 5.45 -5.69 -19.03
N ILE A 178 4.81 -4.57 -19.36
CA ILE A 178 3.39 -4.53 -19.80
C ILE A 178 3.23 -5.26 -21.14
N GLN A 179 4.11 -5.01 -22.11
CA GLN A 179 4.15 -5.77 -23.37
C GLN A 179 4.28 -7.28 -23.10
N THR A 180 5.16 -7.70 -22.20
CA THR A 180 5.34 -9.10 -21.80
C THR A 180 4.04 -9.71 -21.26
N MET A 181 3.30 -8.96 -20.42
CA MET A 181 2.03 -9.43 -19.86
C MET A 181 0.91 -9.49 -20.90
N ILE A 182 0.81 -8.51 -21.80
CA ILE A 182 -0.19 -8.52 -22.89
C ILE A 182 0.11 -9.67 -23.86
N SER A 183 1.37 -9.89 -24.24
CA SER A 183 1.78 -11.04 -25.06
C SER A 183 1.43 -12.38 -24.40
N GLN A 184 1.65 -12.53 -23.08
CA GLN A 184 1.27 -13.75 -22.34
C GLN A 184 -0.25 -13.97 -22.23
N VAL A 185 -1.06 -12.91 -22.32
CA VAL A 185 -2.53 -13.03 -22.40
C VAL A 185 -2.95 -13.48 -23.80
N LEU A 186 -2.34 -12.90 -24.83
CA LEU A 186 -2.65 -13.18 -26.24
C LEU A 186 -2.14 -14.56 -26.70
N ASP A 187 -1.01 -15.01 -26.16
CA ASP A 187 -0.43 -16.34 -26.37
C ASP A 187 0.08 -16.94 -25.05
N PRO A 188 -0.60 -17.97 -24.51
CA PRO A 188 -0.18 -18.65 -23.29
C PRO A 188 1.21 -19.31 -23.34
N SER A 189 1.82 -19.57 -24.50
CA SER A 189 3.18 -20.12 -24.55
C SER A 189 4.26 -19.06 -24.35
N PHE A 190 3.96 -17.76 -24.57
CA PHE A 190 4.94 -16.68 -24.73
C PHE A 190 6.07 -16.67 -23.68
N PHE A 191 5.75 -16.67 -22.37
CA PHE A 191 6.77 -16.73 -21.31
C PHE A 191 7.70 -17.93 -21.42
N SER A 192 7.18 -19.09 -21.85
CA SER A 192 7.96 -20.31 -22.02
C SER A 192 8.90 -20.20 -23.22
N GLU A 193 8.51 -19.45 -24.25
CA GLU A 193 9.29 -19.25 -25.49
C GLU A 193 10.43 -18.27 -25.24
N ILE A 194 10.15 -17.07 -24.69
CA ILE A 194 11.20 -16.10 -24.34
C ILE A 194 12.18 -16.67 -23.29
N THR A 195 11.72 -17.55 -22.39
CA THR A 195 12.60 -18.25 -21.43
C THR A 195 13.46 -19.33 -22.10
N ARG A 196 12.90 -20.09 -23.05
CA ARG A 196 13.59 -21.12 -23.85
C ARG A 196 14.70 -20.52 -24.71
N GLU A 197 14.39 -19.41 -25.39
CA GLU A 197 15.30 -18.70 -26.29
C GLU A 197 16.23 -17.71 -25.59
N LYS A 198 15.94 -17.39 -24.32
CA LYS A 198 16.67 -16.41 -23.50
C LYS A 198 16.63 -15.02 -24.13
N ASP A 199 15.43 -14.57 -24.48
CA ASP A 199 15.24 -13.23 -25.02
C ASP A 199 15.45 -12.18 -23.94
N GLU A 200 16.65 -11.62 -23.91
CA GLU A 200 17.08 -10.62 -22.93
C GLU A 200 16.35 -9.28 -23.05
N TYR A 201 15.64 -8.99 -24.15
CA TYR A 201 14.79 -7.80 -24.27
C TYR A 201 13.65 -7.86 -23.25
N PHE A 202 12.88 -8.95 -23.28
CA PHE A 202 11.81 -9.20 -22.30
C PHE A 202 12.38 -9.62 -20.93
N LEU A 203 13.27 -10.61 -20.89
CA LEU A 203 13.77 -11.18 -19.64
C LEU A 203 14.61 -10.19 -18.82
N GLY A 204 15.36 -9.29 -19.46
CA GLY A 204 16.10 -8.23 -18.77
C GLY A 204 15.16 -7.32 -17.98
N SER A 205 14.10 -6.85 -18.64
CA SER A 205 13.07 -5.97 -18.07
C SER A 205 12.23 -6.67 -17.00
N VAL A 206 11.88 -7.96 -17.20
CA VAL A 206 11.20 -8.77 -16.18
C VAL A 206 12.04 -8.90 -14.91
N ARG A 207 13.33 -9.25 -15.04
CA ARG A 207 14.23 -9.39 -13.88
C ARG A 207 14.50 -8.05 -13.19
N ALA A 208 14.54 -6.94 -13.93
CA ALA A 208 14.71 -5.61 -13.35
C ALA A 208 13.57 -5.26 -12.36
N LEU A 209 12.30 -5.39 -12.80
CA LEU A 209 11.16 -5.05 -11.93
C LEU A 209 10.89 -6.10 -10.85
N ASP A 210 11.05 -7.39 -11.16
CA ASP A 210 10.94 -8.46 -10.15
C ASP A 210 11.96 -8.25 -9.02
N THR A 211 13.17 -7.76 -9.33
CA THR A 211 14.20 -7.42 -8.32
C THR A 211 13.78 -6.24 -7.44
N ILE A 212 13.07 -5.23 -7.96
CA ILE A 212 12.52 -4.13 -7.15
C ILE A 212 11.44 -4.68 -6.21
N LEU A 213 10.48 -5.46 -6.71
CA LEU A 213 9.41 -6.07 -5.89
C LEU A 213 10.00 -6.95 -4.77
N ASP A 214 11.04 -7.73 -5.07
CA ASP A 214 11.78 -8.52 -4.08
C ASP A 214 12.52 -7.66 -3.04
N ASN A 215 13.11 -6.53 -3.44
CA ASN A 215 13.69 -5.56 -2.51
C ASN A 215 12.64 -4.92 -1.61
N CYS A 216 11.48 -4.53 -2.16
CA CYS A 216 10.36 -3.98 -1.39
C CYS A 216 9.82 -5.00 -0.37
N LYS A 217 9.63 -6.28 -0.76
CA LYS A 217 9.28 -7.35 0.18
C LYS A 217 10.32 -7.49 1.29
N ARG A 218 11.62 -7.53 0.96
CA ARG A 218 12.71 -7.62 1.95
C ARG A 218 12.70 -6.44 2.93
N LYS A 219 12.44 -5.21 2.46
CA LYS A 219 12.36 -4.01 3.31
C LYS A 219 11.11 -4.01 4.20
N LEU A 220 9.94 -4.38 3.68
CA LEU A 220 8.74 -4.52 4.52
C LEU A 220 8.94 -5.59 5.61
N LEU A 221 9.51 -6.74 5.27
CA LEU A 221 9.75 -7.83 6.23
C LEU A 221 10.86 -7.53 7.25
N SER A 222 11.84 -6.67 6.93
CA SER A 222 12.83 -6.22 7.94
C SER A 222 12.23 -5.23 8.94
N ILE A 223 11.10 -4.59 8.62
CA ILE A 223 10.40 -3.65 9.50
C ILE A 223 9.15 -4.23 10.18
N THR A 224 8.68 -5.42 9.79
CA THR A 224 7.51 -6.10 10.38
C THR A 224 7.87 -7.38 11.14
N PRO A 225 7.53 -7.52 12.44
CA PRO A 225 7.83 -8.71 13.24
C PRO A 225 6.82 -9.87 13.02
N TRP A 226 6.35 -10.06 11.78
CA TRP A 226 5.29 -10.99 11.43
C TRP A 226 5.71 -12.46 11.50
N THR A 227 4.76 -13.35 11.81
CA THR A 227 4.99 -14.80 11.74
C THR A 227 5.10 -15.28 10.30
N ARG A 228 5.83 -16.39 10.06
CA ARG A 228 5.87 -17.02 8.73
C ARG A 228 4.48 -17.42 8.24
N SER A 229 3.55 -17.78 9.14
CA SER A 229 2.16 -18.09 8.80
C SER A 229 1.44 -16.88 8.18
N VAL A 230 1.53 -15.70 8.82
CA VAL A 230 0.94 -14.45 8.28
C VAL A 230 1.56 -14.10 6.93
N ILE A 231 2.89 -14.16 6.81
CA ILE A 231 3.61 -13.86 5.56
C ILE A 231 3.17 -14.81 4.44
N THR A 232 3.24 -16.13 4.66
CA THR A 232 2.83 -17.13 3.66
C THR A 232 1.35 -17.02 3.31
N SER A 233 0.48 -16.69 4.26
CA SER A 233 -0.95 -16.49 3.99
C SER A 233 -1.14 -15.28 3.06
N ILE A 234 -0.51 -14.14 3.35
CA ILE A 234 -0.57 -12.96 2.49
C ILE A 234 0.03 -13.25 1.11
N GLU A 235 1.18 -13.94 1.01
CA GLU A 235 1.81 -14.34 -0.27
C GLU A 235 0.98 -15.34 -1.10
N THR A 236 -0.04 -16.00 -0.53
CA THR A 236 -0.82 -17.07 -1.19
C THR A 236 -2.11 -16.58 -1.86
N TRP A 237 -2.76 -15.56 -1.30
CA TRP A 237 -4.16 -15.24 -1.62
C TRP A 237 -4.26 -13.86 -2.32
N PRO A 238 -4.40 -13.81 -3.66
CA PRO A 238 -4.20 -12.58 -4.44
C PRO A 238 -5.23 -11.46 -4.22
N LYS A 239 -6.29 -11.69 -3.43
CA LYS A 239 -7.27 -10.65 -3.08
C LYS A 239 -7.37 -10.50 -1.56
N CYS A 240 -7.52 -9.28 -1.08
CA CYS A 240 -7.72 -8.94 0.32
C CYS A 240 -8.93 -8.01 0.48
N HIS A 241 -9.45 -7.92 1.71
CA HIS A 241 -10.40 -6.89 2.12
C HIS A 241 -10.07 -6.45 3.55
N VAL A 242 -10.04 -5.13 3.77
CA VAL A 242 -9.51 -4.51 4.99
C VAL A 242 -10.66 -3.85 5.76
N PHE A 243 -11.22 -4.56 6.75
CA PHE A 243 -12.28 -4.01 7.58
C PHE A 243 -11.68 -3.13 8.70
N SER A 244 -11.81 -1.81 8.54
CA SER A 244 -11.40 -0.78 9.52
C SER A 244 -12.34 -0.69 10.74
N GLU A 245 -13.63 -0.99 10.54
CA GLU A 245 -14.67 -0.88 11.58
C GLU A 245 -15.23 -2.27 11.95
N TRP A 246 -14.50 -3.00 12.80
CA TRP A 246 -15.04 -4.21 13.43
C TRP A 246 -15.55 -3.91 14.85
N GLY A 247 -16.80 -4.25 15.13
CA GLY A 247 -17.47 -3.91 16.40
C GLY A 247 -16.68 -4.39 17.63
N GLN A 248 -16.53 -3.51 18.63
CA GLN A 248 -15.55 -3.62 19.73
C GLN A 248 -15.76 -4.79 20.72
N ASN A 249 -16.74 -5.66 20.49
CA ASN A 249 -17.15 -6.69 21.45
C ASN A 249 -16.06 -7.78 21.61
N ASN A 250 -15.36 -7.73 22.74
CA ASN A 250 -14.38 -8.72 23.23
C ASN A 250 -13.04 -8.82 22.48
N LEU A 251 -12.76 -7.96 21.49
CA LEU A 251 -11.49 -8.00 20.74
C LEU A 251 -10.27 -7.45 21.51
N THR A 252 -10.48 -6.69 22.60
CA THR A 252 -9.41 -6.09 23.41
C THR A 252 -8.55 -7.11 24.17
N GLN A 253 -9.00 -8.36 24.31
CA GLN A 253 -8.23 -9.45 24.93
C GLN A 253 -7.34 -10.23 23.94
N LYS A 254 -7.42 -9.94 22.64
CA LYS A 254 -6.56 -10.58 21.63
C LYS A 254 -5.36 -9.71 21.28
N ASN A 255 -4.23 -10.36 21.03
CA ASN A 255 -3.02 -9.73 20.52
C ASN A 255 -3.02 -9.69 18.99
N CYS A 256 -2.44 -8.64 18.41
CA CYS A 256 -2.24 -8.49 16.97
C CYS A 256 -1.43 -9.67 16.40
N ALA A 257 -1.97 -10.39 15.41
CA ALA A 257 -1.30 -11.50 14.75
C ALA A 257 0.02 -11.10 14.05
N GLY A 258 0.18 -9.80 13.77
CA GLY A 258 1.40 -9.24 13.21
C GLY A 258 2.50 -9.00 14.25
N CYS A 259 2.24 -8.27 15.34
CA CYS A 259 3.29 -7.83 16.29
C CYS A 259 3.18 -8.40 17.70
N HIS A 260 2.20 -9.27 17.95
CA HIS A 260 1.90 -9.92 19.24
C HIS A 260 1.63 -8.95 20.41
N GLN A 261 1.51 -7.64 20.14
CA GLN A 261 1.08 -6.63 21.10
C GLN A 261 -0.45 -6.61 21.24
N PRO A 262 -1.00 -6.23 22.40
CA PRO A 262 -2.43 -5.99 22.57
C PRO A 262 -2.91 -4.81 21.70
N GLY A 263 -4.21 -4.77 21.42
CA GLY A 263 -4.83 -3.69 20.65
C GLY A 263 -5.01 -4.02 19.16
N ILE A 264 -5.93 -4.94 18.85
CA ILE A 264 -6.43 -5.15 17.50
C ILE A 264 -7.36 -3.99 17.10
N SER A 265 -7.38 -3.65 15.82
CA SER A 265 -8.26 -2.61 15.26
C SER A 265 -8.73 -2.89 13.83
N VAL A 266 -8.16 -3.86 13.13
CA VAL A 266 -8.44 -4.14 11.73
C VAL A 266 -8.54 -5.64 11.52
N ARG A 267 -9.49 -6.08 10.69
CA ARG A 267 -9.60 -7.46 10.20
C ARG A 267 -9.19 -7.49 8.73
N PHE A 268 -8.16 -8.27 8.43
CA PHE A 268 -7.57 -8.41 7.09
C PHE A 268 -7.98 -9.77 6.51
N LEU A 269 -8.96 -9.77 5.60
CA LEU A 269 -9.58 -10.98 5.06
C LEU A 269 -9.01 -11.33 3.68
N LEU A 270 -8.35 -12.48 3.59
CA LEU A 270 -7.66 -12.97 2.38
C LEU A 270 -8.52 -13.96 1.57
N PHE A 271 -8.55 -13.80 0.25
CA PHE A 271 -9.34 -14.60 -0.68
C PHE A 271 -8.78 -14.62 -2.11
N GLY A 272 -9.56 -15.19 -3.06
CA GLY A 272 -9.11 -15.52 -4.42
C GLY A 272 -8.68 -16.99 -4.55
N GLN A 273 -8.18 -17.35 -5.73
CA GLN A 273 -7.48 -18.63 -5.96
C GLN A 273 -5.97 -18.38 -5.99
N PRO A 274 -5.12 -19.29 -5.47
CA PRO A 274 -3.68 -19.23 -5.65
C PRO A 274 -3.31 -19.28 -7.14
N TYR A 275 -2.12 -18.85 -7.51
CA TYR A 275 -1.65 -18.81 -8.91
C TYR A 275 -0.18 -19.18 -9.02
N ASN A 276 0.25 -19.53 -10.23
CA ASN A 276 1.65 -19.83 -10.54
C ASN A 276 2.42 -18.52 -10.80
N SER A 277 3.53 -18.30 -10.08
CA SER A 277 4.36 -17.08 -10.17
C SER A 277 5.00 -16.81 -11.53
N ASN A 278 5.01 -17.81 -12.43
CA ASN A 278 5.69 -17.74 -13.72
C ASN A 278 4.69 -17.65 -14.89
N THR A 279 3.53 -18.32 -14.79
CA THR A 279 2.51 -18.33 -15.86
C THR A 279 1.26 -17.49 -15.55
N MET A 280 1.14 -16.97 -14.33
CA MET A 280 -0.04 -16.25 -13.78
C MET A 280 -1.35 -17.05 -13.76
N GLN A 281 -1.34 -18.31 -14.21
CA GLN A 281 -2.51 -19.18 -14.21
C GLN A 281 -2.90 -19.59 -12.78
N THR A 282 -4.21 -19.65 -12.52
CA THR A 282 -4.73 -20.10 -11.23
C THR A 282 -4.44 -21.58 -10.98
N ILE A 283 -4.03 -21.90 -9.76
CA ILE A 283 -3.77 -23.27 -9.29
C ILE A 283 -4.99 -23.72 -8.46
N PRO A 284 -5.48 -24.96 -8.60
CA PRO A 284 -6.52 -25.48 -7.72
C PRO A 284 -6.10 -25.40 -6.25
N THR A 285 -6.95 -24.83 -5.40
CA THR A 285 -6.73 -24.81 -3.94
C THR A 285 -6.73 -26.25 -3.40
N ASP A 286 -5.60 -26.72 -2.87
CA ASP A 286 -5.53 -27.99 -2.13
C ASP A 286 -6.27 -27.83 -0.79
N ALA A 287 -7.15 -28.79 -0.45
CA ALA A 287 -7.87 -28.82 0.82
C ALA A 287 -6.93 -28.90 2.05
N ARG A 288 -5.64 -29.21 1.85
CA ARG A 288 -4.58 -29.17 2.87
C ARG A 288 -4.03 -27.76 3.15
N MET A 289 -4.43 -26.73 2.39
CA MET A 289 -3.97 -25.35 2.58
C MET A 289 -4.64 -24.69 3.80
N THR A 290 -4.20 -25.07 5.00
CA THR A 290 -4.71 -24.55 6.29
C THR A 290 -4.19 -23.14 6.65
N TYR A 291 -3.91 -22.31 5.65
CA TYR A 291 -3.40 -20.95 5.84
C TYR A 291 -4.48 -20.00 6.35
N GLU A 292 -4.10 -19.07 7.23
CA GLU A 292 -5.03 -18.21 7.94
C GLU A 292 -5.57 -17.11 7.02
N LYS A 293 -6.86 -17.18 6.70
CA LYS A 293 -7.53 -16.18 5.85
C LYS A 293 -8.06 -14.97 6.61
N ASP A 294 -8.17 -15.05 7.93
CA ASP A 294 -8.86 -14.06 8.76
C ASP A 294 -7.88 -13.46 9.79
N ILE A 295 -7.04 -12.53 9.34
CA ILE A 295 -5.90 -12.04 10.11
C ILE A 295 -6.28 -10.79 10.89
N LEU A 296 -6.20 -10.85 12.23
CA LEU A 296 -6.55 -9.75 13.12
C LEU A 296 -5.32 -8.90 13.50
N LEU A 297 -5.33 -7.62 13.11
CA LEU A 297 -4.16 -6.74 13.17
C LEU A 297 -4.43 -5.43 13.94
N CYS A 298 -3.38 -4.84 14.50
CA CYS A 298 -3.38 -3.43 14.90
C CYS A 298 -3.19 -2.53 13.66
N ARG A 299 -3.59 -1.25 13.75
CA ARG A 299 -3.55 -0.31 12.60
C ARG A 299 -2.18 -0.27 11.88
N ILE A 300 -1.08 -0.26 12.64
CA ILE A 300 0.30 -0.21 12.09
C ILE A 300 0.65 -1.50 11.32
N CYS A 301 0.23 -2.67 11.81
CA CYS A 301 0.46 -3.92 11.10
C CYS A 301 -0.47 -4.06 9.88
N ALA A 302 -1.71 -3.57 9.97
CA ALA A 302 -2.66 -3.60 8.86
C ALA A 302 -2.20 -2.77 7.66
N ALA A 303 -1.84 -1.50 7.87
CA ALA A 303 -1.33 -0.64 6.78
C ALA A 303 -0.11 -1.27 6.08
N ARG A 304 0.82 -1.83 6.85
CA ARG A 304 1.99 -2.54 6.29
C ARG A 304 1.61 -3.83 5.57
N ALA A 305 0.60 -4.56 6.05
CA ALA A 305 0.11 -5.81 5.44
C ALA A 305 -0.59 -5.55 4.10
N ASP A 306 -1.29 -4.42 3.97
CA ASP A 306 -1.92 -3.96 2.74
C ASP A 306 -0.87 -3.70 1.64
N ILE A 307 0.17 -2.92 1.97
CA ILE A 307 1.29 -2.64 1.06
C ILE A 307 2.07 -3.93 0.73
N PHE A 308 2.26 -4.82 1.70
CA PHE A 308 2.93 -6.11 1.46
C PHE A 308 2.10 -7.02 0.54
N HIS A 309 0.78 -7.10 0.74
CA HIS A 309 -0.13 -7.83 -0.15
C HIS A 309 -0.08 -7.28 -1.57
N LYS A 310 -0.16 -5.94 -1.72
CA LYS A 310 -0.02 -5.26 -3.01
C LYS A 310 1.31 -5.62 -3.69
N ILE A 311 2.44 -5.40 -3.04
CA ILE A 311 3.77 -5.70 -3.60
C ILE A 311 3.95 -7.21 -3.91
N ALA A 312 3.41 -8.11 -3.09
CA ALA A 312 3.48 -9.55 -3.34
C ALA A 312 2.70 -9.99 -4.58
N HIS A 313 1.60 -9.30 -4.90
CA HIS A 313 0.73 -9.64 -6.01
C HIS A 313 0.78 -8.66 -7.20
N GLU A 314 1.59 -7.60 -7.15
CA GLU A 314 1.63 -6.55 -8.17
C GLU A 314 1.80 -7.11 -9.59
N LYS A 315 2.73 -8.07 -9.77
CA LYS A 315 2.94 -8.78 -11.04
C LYS A 315 1.68 -9.50 -11.57
N TYR A 316 0.91 -10.11 -10.67
CA TYR A 316 -0.35 -10.78 -10.99
C TYR A 316 -1.48 -9.77 -11.24
N ASN A 317 -1.55 -8.69 -10.47
CA ASN A 317 -2.52 -7.60 -10.66
C ASN A 317 -2.32 -6.89 -12.01
N LEU A 318 -1.07 -6.72 -12.46
CA LEU A 318 -0.75 -6.23 -13.80
C LEU A 318 -1.23 -7.22 -14.87
N TYR A 319 -0.91 -8.52 -14.76
CA TYR A 319 -1.42 -9.54 -15.68
C TYR A 319 -2.95 -9.57 -15.77
N VAL A 320 -3.66 -9.51 -14.64
CA VAL A 320 -5.14 -9.48 -14.59
C VAL A 320 -5.69 -8.22 -15.25
N ASN A 321 -5.04 -7.06 -15.11
CA ASN A 321 -5.45 -5.83 -15.80
C ASN A 321 -5.19 -5.89 -17.32
N CYS A 322 -4.05 -6.43 -17.76
CA CYS A 322 -3.79 -6.71 -19.18
C CYS A 322 -4.83 -7.69 -19.75
N SER A 323 -5.14 -8.76 -19.01
CA SER A 323 -6.13 -9.77 -19.38
C SER A 323 -7.53 -9.16 -19.58
N ARG A 324 -7.93 -8.26 -18.67
CA ARG A 324 -9.16 -7.48 -18.81
C ARG A 324 -9.14 -6.57 -20.05
N ARG A 325 -8.12 -5.72 -20.25
CA ARG A 325 -8.05 -4.80 -21.41
C ARG A 325 -8.06 -5.54 -22.75
N VAL A 326 -7.35 -6.68 -22.85
CA VAL A 326 -7.38 -7.54 -24.04
C VAL A 326 -8.78 -8.11 -24.27
N SER A 327 -9.45 -8.61 -23.22
CA SER A 327 -10.81 -9.17 -23.33
C SER A 327 -11.84 -8.12 -23.78
N GLU A 328 -11.73 -6.90 -23.23
CA GLU A 328 -12.54 -5.74 -23.62
C GLU A 328 -12.34 -5.40 -25.10
N LEU A 329 -11.08 -5.22 -25.54
CA LEU A 329 -10.79 -4.84 -26.93
C LEU A 329 -11.15 -5.93 -27.94
N GLN A 330 -11.01 -7.21 -27.57
CA GLN A 330 -11.45 -8.36 -28.37
C GLN A 330 -12.97 -8.44 -28.51
N ALA A 331 -13.72 -8.15 -27.44
CA ALA A 331 -15.18 -8.12 -27.48
C ALA A 331 -15.72 -6.96 -28.34
N GLU A 332 -15.07 -5.79 -28.27
CA GLU A 332 -15.38 -4.63 -29.10
C GLU A 332 -14.95 -4.80 -30.56
N ASN A 333 -13.83 -5.50 -30.83
CA ASN A 333 -13.22 -5.60 -32.16
C ASN A 333 -12.87 -7.06 -32.55
N PRO A 334 -13.85 -7.98 -32.77
CA PRO A 334 -13.56 -9.41 -32.95
C PRO A 334 -12.72 -9.80 -34.18
N ASN A 335 -12.45 -8.85 -35.08
CA ASN A 335 -11.66 -9.06 -36.30
C ASN A 335 -10.19 -8.66 -36.17
N LYS A 336 -9.76 -8.02 -35.06
CA LYS A 336 -8.36 -7.61 -34.87
C LYS A 336 -7.48 -8.82 -34.55
N SER A 337 -6.30 -8.87 -35.17
CA SER A 337 -5.25 -9.82 -34.80
C SER A 337 -4.63 -9.50 -33.44
N SER A 338 -3.97 -10.48 -32.82
CA SER A 338 -3.22 -10.29 -31.58
C SER A 338 -2.19 -9.16 -31.67
N THR A 339 -1.55 -8.99 -32.83
CA THR A 339 -0.56 -7.93 -33.06
C THR A 339 -1.20 -6.54 -33.09
N GLU A 340 -2.39 -6.39 -33.66
CA GLU A 340 -3.15 -5.13 -33.64
C GLU A 340 -3.61 -4.81 -32.21
N ILE A 341 -4.16 -5.79 -31.49
CA ILE A 341 -4.57 -5.65 -30.08
C ILE A 341 -3.38 -5.24 -29.19
N LEU A 342 -2.20 -5.84 -29.39
CA LEU A 342 -0.99 -5.48 -28.67
C LEU A 342 -0.57 -4.03 -28.93
N ASN A 343 -0.53 -3.62 -30.21
CA ASN A 343 -0.13 -2.28 -30.60
C ASN A 343 -1.11 -1.20 -30.10
N ASP A 344 -2.41 -1.46 -30.19
CA ASP A 344 -3.45 -0.56 -29.68
C ASP A 344 -3.30 -0.33 -28.18
N LEU A 345 -3.14 -1.41 -27.39
CA LEU A 345 -2.98 -1.32 -25.93
C LEU A 345 -1.66 -0.66 -25.50
N LEU A 346 -0.58 -0.81 -26.29
CA LEU A 346 0.68 -0.11 -26.04
C LEU A 346 0.64 1.39 -26.41
N ALA A 347 -0.32 1.80 -27.25
CA ALA A 347 -0.59 3.21 -27.54
C ALA A 347 -1.44 3.91 -26.46
N GLU A 348 -2.02 3.17 -25.50
CA GLU A 348 -2.78 3.74 -24.37
C GLU A 348 -1.85 4.32 -23.28
N HIS A 349 -1.03 5.32 -23.65
CA HIS A 349 -0.01 5.90 -22.77
C HIS A 349 -0.56 6.34 -21.39
N ASN A 350 -1.76 6.93 -21.33
CA ASN A 350 -2.40 7.32 -20.06
C ASN A 350 -2.62 6.14 -19.10
N TRP A 351 -2.97 4.96 -19.63
CA TRP A 351 -3.20 3.75 -18.83
C TRP A 351 -1.87 3.17 -18.32
N ILE A 352 -0.85 3.13 -19.19
CA ILE A 352 0.50 2.68 -18.85
C ILE A 352 1.15 3.63 -17.82
N ASP A 353 1.01 4.95 -18.00
CA ASP A 353 1.46 5.99 -17.07
C ASP A 353 0.80 5.84 -15.69
N GLU A 354 -0.51 5.55 -15.65
CA GLU A 354 -1.24 5.29 -14.41
C GLU A 354 -0.75 4.03 -13.71
N LEU A 355 -0.62 2.90 -14.41
CA LEU A 355 -0.09 1.67 -13.81
C LEU A 355 1.34 1.89 -13.29
N PHE A 356 2.21 2.56 -14.04
CA PHE A 356 3.60 2.83 -13.62
C PHE A 356 3.66 3.77 -12.42
N ARG A 357 2.84 4.83 -12.39
CA ARG A 357 2.71 5.76 -11.26
C ARG A 357 2.25 5.03 -10.00
N ASN A 358 1.24 4.16 -10.12
CA ASN A 358 0.69 3.38 -9.02
C ASN A 358 1.69 2.33 -8.49
N MET A 359 2.52 1.75 -9.36
CA MET A 359 3.61 0.84 -8.99
C MET A 359 4.72 1.58 -8.24
N ARG A 360 5.21 2.71 -8.80
CA ARG A 360 6.25 3.56 -8.18
C ARG A 360 5.85 4.13 -6.82
N ASN A 361 4.60 4.55 -6.66
CA ASN A 361 4.09 5.02 -5.36
C ASN A 361 4.23 3.93 -4.29
N SER A 362 3.90 2.68 -4.64
CA SER A 362 3.99 1.54 -3.73
C SER A 362 5.44 1.24 -3.32
N TRP A 363 6.40 1.40 -4.24
CA TRP A 363 7.82 1.28 -3.92
C TRP A 363 8.28 2.42 -3.00
N ALA A 364 7.91 3.67 -3.30
CA ALA A 364 8.27 4.84 -2.50
C ALA A 364 7.70 4.82 -1.08
N GLU A 365 6.48 4.28 -0.91
CA GLU A 365 5.86 4.07 0.40
C GLU A 365 6.65 3.03 1.24
N VAL A 366 7.19 1.98 0.61
CA VAL A 366 8.07 1.02 1.30
C VAL A 366 9.39 1.65 1.73
N GLU A 367 10.03 2.45 0.87
CA GLU A 367 11.25 3.20 1.23
C GLU A 367 10.98 4.17 2.39
N SER A 368 9.83 4.84 2.37
CA SER A 368 9.40 5.75 3.44
C SER A 368 9.21 5.02 4.77
N LEU A 369 8.51 3.88 4.78
CA LEU A 369 8.30 3.09 5.99
C LEU A 369 9.59 2.48 6.57
N GLU A 370 10.54 2.12 5.71
CA GLU A 370 11.88 1.64 6.09
C GLU A 370 12.69 2.76 6.76
N ARG A 371 12.76 3.92 6.10
CA ARG A 371 13.38 5.15 6.60
C ARG A 371 12.79 5.62 7.93
N GLN A 372 11.47 5.59 8.05
CA GLN A 372 10.75 5.90 9.30
C GLN A 372 11.05 4.92 10.44
N LYS A 373 11.47 3.67 10.16
CA LYS A 373 11.96 2.76 11.21
C LYS A 373 13.38 3.15 11.63
N ARG A 374 14.31 3.32 10.68
CA ARG A 374 15.72 3.67 10.96
C ARG A 374 15.86 4.87 11.90
N PHE A 375 15.12 5.96 11.67
CA PHE A 375 15.20 7.13 12.53
C PHE A 375 14.55 6.97 13.91
N ARG A 376 13.58 6.07 14.08
CA ARG A 376 13.04 5.75 15.41
C ARG A 376 14.02 4.90 16.23
N GLU A 377 14.73 3.96 15.61
CA GLU A 377 15.69 3.09 16.30
C GLU A 377 16.98 3.82 16.69
N VAL A 378 17.46 4.77 15.90
CA VAL A 378 18.64 5.61 16.23
C VAL A 378 18.41 6.54 17.44
N SER A 379 17.15 6.66 17.88
CA SER A 379 16.68 7.58 18.93
C SER A 379 16.39 6.91 20.28
N GLN A 380 16.68 5.61 20.41
CA GLN A 380 16.57 4.82 21.65
C GLN A 380 17.96 4.42 22.16
#